data_AF-A0A929L1Z5-F1
#
_entry.id   AF-A0A929L1Z5-F1
#
_cell.length_a   1.000
_cell.length_b   1.000
_cell.length_c   1.000
_cell.angle_alpha   90.00
_cell.angle_beta   90.00
_cell.angle_gamma   90.00
#
_symmetry.space_group_name_H-M   'P 1'
#
loop_
_entity.id
_entity.type
_entity.pdbx_description
1 polymer ?
#
loop_
_entity_poly.entity_id
_entity_poly.type
_entity_poly.pdbx_seq_one_letter_code
_entity_poly.pdbx_strand_id
1 'polypeptide(L)'
;MHIHDGLGTTMPPDKEVLLIYFDQKGEGGLADDFFNEHDARGWKTPTGGTIYNWKVCAAEWIYNHRQEVKRRFRQSPFNSESF
;
A
#
# COMPACT_ATOMS: atom_id res chain seq x y z
N MET A 1 9.73 -17.46 -25.06
CA MET A 1 8.43 -17.86 -24.49
C MET A 1 8.22 -16.99 -23.26
N HIS A 2 7.62 -15.81 -23.42
CA HIS A 2 7.34 -14.93 -22.30
C HIS A 2 6.10 -15.47 -21.58
N ILE A 3 6.30 -15.99 -20.38
CA ILE A 3 5.22 -16.45 -19.52
C ILE A 3 4.57 -15.17 -18.98
N HIS A 4 3.51 -14.72 -19.63
CA HIS A 4 2.62 -13.72 -19.06
C HIS A 4 1.82 -14.42 -17.97
N ASP A 5 2.41 -14.51 -16.78
CA ASP A 5 1.74 -15.02 -15.60
C ASP A 5 0.65 -14.00 -15.21
N GLY A 6 -0.58 -14.27 -15.63
CA GLY A 6 -1.79 -13.48 -15.35
C GLY A 6 -2.17 -13.37 -13.87
N LEU A 7 -1.22 -13.61 -12.96
CA LEU A 7 -1.37 -13.51 -11.51
C LEU A 7 -1.06 -12.09 -10.98
N GLY A 8 -0.50 -11.20 -11.82
CA GLY A 8 -0.11 -9.85 -11.40
C GLY A 8 1.05 -9.88 -10.40
N THR A 9 1.97 -10.82 -10.60
CA THR A 9 3.24 -10.99 -9.88
C THR A 9 4.42 -10.36 -10.62
N THR A 10 4.20 -9.76 -11.79
CA THR A 10 5.23 -9.00 -12.51
C THR A 10 5.61 -7.79 -11.68
N MET A 11 6.89 -7.78 -11.28
CA MET A 11 7.49 -6.74 -10.45
C MET A 11 8.57 -6.01 -11.25
N PRO A 12 8.67 -4.68 -11.14
CA PRO A 12 7.70 -3.80 -10.47
C PRO A 12 6.39 -3.66 -11.29
N PRO A 13 5.23 -3.48 -10.63
CA PRO A 13 3.99 -3.14 -11.32
C PRO A 13 4.04 -1.72 -11.88
N ASP A 14 3.36 -1.48 -12.99
CA ASP A 14 3.10 -0.12 -13.47
C ASP A 14 2.39 0.72 -12.40
N LYS A 15 2.80 1.98 -12.28
CA LYS A 15 2.17 2.94 -11.35
C LYS A 15 0.66 3.05 -11.58
N GLU A 16 0.22 2.94 -12.83
CA GLU A 16 -1.20 2.93 -13.19
C GLU A 16 -1.96 1.75 -12.56
N VAL A 17 -1.34 0.57 -12.53
CA VAL A 17 -1.93 -0.63 -11.91
C VAL A 17 -2.06 -0.47 -10.39
N LEU A 18 -1.05 0.14 -9.75
CA LEU A 18 -1.14 0.52 -8.33
C LEU A 18 -2.27 1.51 -8.12
N LEU A 19 -2.31 2.60 -8.90
CA LEU A 19 -3.34 3.63 -8.77
C LEU A 19 -4.74 3.03 -8.85
N ILE A 20 -5.02 2.19 -9.85
CA ILE A 20 -6.31 1.50 -10.00
C ILE A 20 -6.60 0.61 -8.78
N TYR A 21 -5.62 -0.15 -8.29
CA TYR A 21 -5.81 -1.03 -7.13
C TYR A 21 -6.16 -0.24 -5.86
N PHE A 22 -5.43 0.84 -5.60
CA PHE A 22 -5.66 1.70 -4.44
C PHE A 22 -6.97 2.48 -4.56
N ASP A 23 -7.31 2.95 -5.76
CA ASP A 23 -8.59 3.60 -6.06
C ASP A 23 -9.78 2.68 -5.79
N GLN A 24 -9.71 1.42 -6.24
CA GLN A 24 -10.71 0.39 -5.92
C GLN A 24 -10.89 0.14 -4.41
N LYS A 25 -9.88 0.46 -3.60
CA LYS A 25 -9.94 0.36 -2.14
C LYS A 25 -10.37 1.65 -1.47
N GLY A 26 -10.50 2.76 -2.20
CA GLY A 26 -10.82 4.08 -1.69
C GLY A 26 -9.61 4.83 -1.12
N GLU A 27 -8.39 4.40 -1.46
CA GLU A 27 -7.13 4.95 -0.93
C GLU A 27 -6.21 5.40 -2.08
N GLY A 28 -6.76 5.89 -3.19
CA GLY A 28 -5.99 6.28 -4.39
C GLY A 28 -4.85 7.28 -4.09
N GLY A 29 -5.03 8.15 -3.09
CA GLY A 29 -4.00 9.09 -2.64
C GLY A 29 -2.75 8.42 -2.04
N LEU A 30 -2.86 7.19 -1.53
CA LEU A 30 -1.71 6.45 -0.97
C LEU A 30 -0.90 5.72 -2.04
N ALA A 31 -1.41 5.59 -3.26
CA ALA A 31 -0.73 4.85 -4.33
C ALA A 31 0.61 5.50 -4.69
N ASP A 32 0.64 6.83 -4.73
CA ASP A 32 1.85 7.61 -5.04
C ASP A 32 2.88 7.50 -3.90
N ASP A 33 2.43 7.67 -2.66
CA ASP A 33 3.26 7.53 -1.45
C ASP A 33 3.87 6.13 -1.35
N PHE A 34 3.04 5.10 -1.54
CA PHE A 34 3.47 3.70 -1.58
C PHE A 34 4.50 3.45 -2.69
N PHE A 35 4.24 3.95 -3.90
CA PHE A 35 5.15 3.77 -5.04
C PHE A 35 6.50 4.45 -4.78
N ASN A 36 6.52 5.71 -4.33
CA ASN A 36 7.76 6.43 -4.05
C ASN A 36 8.58 5.76 -2.94
N GLU A 37 7.95 5.32 -1.85
CA GLU A 37 8.62 4.60 -0.76
C GLU A 37 9.24 3.27 -1.24
N HIS A 38 8.52 2.52 -2.07
CA HIS A 38 9.00 1.24 -2.58
C HIS A 38 10.06 1.41 -3.68
N ASP A 39 9.91 2.42 -4.53
CA ASP A 39 10.89 2.78 -5.57
C ASP A 39 12.22 3.21 -4.94
N ALA A 40 12.19 4.08 -3.92
CA ALA A 40 13.37 4.50 -3.17
C ALA A 40 14.09 3.32 -2.49
N ARG A 41 13.34 2.29 -2.06
CA ARG A 41 13.88 1.05 -1.48
C ARG A 41 14.29 0.00 -2.52
N GLY A 42 14.05 0.26 -3.81
CA GLY A 42 14.31 -0.66 -4.90
C GLY A 42 13.46 -1.92 -4.86
N TRP A 43 12.20 -1.80 -4.39
CA TRP A 43 11.22 -2.88 -4.32
C TRP A 43 11.69 -4.11 -3.52
N LYS A 44 12.38 -3.86 -2.40
CA LYS A 44 12.87 -4.88 -1.47
C LYS A 44 12.13 -4.78 -0.13
N THR A 45 11.95 -5.93 0.53
CA THR A 45 11.43 -5.97 1.90
C THR A 45 12.44 -5.34 2.85
N PRO A 46 12.02 -4.84 4.03
CA PRO A 46 12.93 -4.31 5.04
C PRO A 46 13.98 -5.33 5.50
N THR A 47 13.71 -6.62 5.35
CA THR A 47 14.64 -7.73 5.66
C THR A 47 15.60 -8.05 4.50
N GLY A 48 15.53 -7.33 3.38
CA GLY A 48 16.38 -7.52 2.20
C GLY A 48 15.89 -8.55 1.19
N GLY A 49 14.69 -9.11 1.37
CA GLY A 49 14.07 -10.04 0.42
C GLY A 49 13.45 -9.33 -0.78
N THR A 50 13.42 -9.95 -1.95
CA THR A 50 12.71 -9.41 -3.11
C THR A 50 11.20 -9.45 -2.85
N ILE A 51 10.50 -8.33 -3.07
CA ILE A 51 9.04 -8.32 -3.01
C ILE A 51 8.53 -9.11 -4.21
N TYR A 52 7.96 -10.29 -3.97
CA TYR A 52 7.36 -11.11 -5.03
C TYR A 52 5.91 -10.74 -5.32
N ASN A 53 5.24 -10.08 -4.37
CA ASN A 53 3.81 -9.81 -4.49
C ASN A 53 3.46 -8.42 -3.94
N TRP A 54 3.60 -7.40 -4.79
CA TRP A 54 3.28 -6.00 -4.43
C TRP A 54 1.85 -5.83 -3.95
N LYS A 55 0.89 -6.66 -4.41
CA LYS A 55 -0.51 -6.62 -3.96
C LYS A 55 -0.64 -6.86 -2.46
N VAL A 56 0.18 -7.76 -1.91
CA VAL A 56 0.20 -8.05 -0.46
C VAL A 56 0.81 -6.87 0.29
N CYS A 57 1.92 -6.31 -0.19
CA CYS A 57 2.50 -5.09 0.39
C CYS A 57 1.52 -3.90 0.35
N ALA A 58 0.81 -3.70 -0.78
CA ALA A 58 -0.19 -2.65 -0.93
C ALA A 58 -1.39 -2.85 0.00
N ALA A 59 -1.90 -4.09 0.11
CA ALA A 59 -2.99 -4.42 1.02
C ALA A 59 -2.60 -4.19 2.49
N GLU A 60 -1.39 -4.59 2.88
CA GLU A 60 -0.84 -4.36 4.21
C GLU A 60 -0.65 -2.87 4.48
N TRP A 61 -0.17 -2.10 3.51
CA TRP A 61 0.00 -0.65 3.62
C TRP A 61 -1.34 0.05 3.88
N ILE A 62 -2.36 -0.26 3.07
CA ILE A 62 -3.72 0.25 3.25
C ILE A 62 -4.27 -0.12 4.63
N TYR A 63 -4.08 -1.38 5.05
CA TYR A 63 -4.55 -1.83 6.36
C TYR A 63 -3.86 -1.06 7.49
N ASN A 64 -2.53 -0.93 7.44
CA ASN A 64 -1.76 -0.21 8.44
C ASN A 64 -2.16 1.27 8.51
N HIS A 65 -2.28 1.93 7.35
CA HIS A 65 -2.73 3.32 7.26
C HIS A 65 -4.10 3.51 7.91
N ARG A 66 -5.06 2.63 7.60
CA ARG A 66 -6.40 2.66 8.22
C ARG A 66 -6.35 2.45 9.73
N GLN A 67 -5.50 1.56 10.23
CA GLN A 67 -5.33 1.35 11.66
C GLN A 67 -4.70 2.57 12.35
N GLU A 68 -3.70 3.19 11.72
CA GLU A 68 -3.06 4.40 12.22
C GLU A 68 -4.05 5.56 12.29
N VAL A 69 -4.81 5.79 11.22
CA VAL A 69 -5.88 6.79 11.17
C VAL A 69 -6.88 6.55 12.30
N LYS A 70 -7.39 5.31 12.47
CA LYS A 70 -8.28 4.94 13.59
C LYS A 70 -7.65 5.12 14.97
N ARG A 71 -6.34 4.90 15.11
CA ARG A 71 -5.60 5.14 16.37
C ARG A 71 -5.47 6.63 16.65
N ARG A 72 -5.21 7.46 15.64
CA ARG A 72 -5.15 8.92 15.77
C ARG A 72 -6.51 9.51 16.15
N PHE A 73 -7.59 9.05 15.51
CA PHE A 73 -8.95 9.44 15.90
C PHE A 73 -9.28 9.07 17.35
N ARG A 74 -8.90 7.87 17.81
CA ARG A 74 -9.12 7.45 19.21
C ARG A 74 -8.29 8.20 20.24
N GLN A 75 -7.11 8.68 19.87
CA GLN A 75 -6.21 9.42 20.77
C GLN A 75 -6.37 10.93 20.64
N SER A 76 -7.24 11.41 19.76
CA SER A 76 -7.47 12.85 19.59
C SER A 76 -8.17 13.38 20.85
N PRO A 77 -7.57 14.35 21.57
CA PRO A 77 -8.16 14.91 22.79
C PRO A 77 -9.48 15.65 22.54
N PHE A 78 -9.84 15.89 21.27
CA PHE A 78 -11.12 16.45 20.85
C PHE A 78 -12.28 15.43 20.81
N ASN A 79 -12.02 14.14 21.06
CA ASN A 79 -13.07 13.12 21.15
C ASN A 79 -13.37 12.71 22.60
N SER A 80 -12.80 13.42 23.57
CA SER A 80 -13.35 13.48 24.93
C SER A 80 -14.47 14.51 24.93
N GLU A 81 -15.68 14.06 25.28
CA GLU A 81 -16.91 14.84 25.49
C GLU A 81 -17.83 15.03 24.27
N SER A 82 -18.82 14.12 24.19
CA SER A 82 -20.23 14.30 23.77
C SER A 82 -20.73 12.91 23.31
N PHE A 83 -21.53 12.11 24.01
CA PHE A 83 -22.46 12.25 25.14
C PHE A 83 -22.49 10.91 25.89
#